data_AF-X0YU05-F1
#
_entry.id   AF-X0YU05-F1
#
_cell.length_a   1.000
_cell.length_b   1.000
_cell.length_c   1.000
_cell.angle_alpha   90.00
_cell.angle_beta   90.00
_cell.angle_gamma   90.00
#
_symmetry.space_group_name_H-M   'P 1'
#
loop_
_entity.id
_entity.type
_entity.pdbx_description
1 polymer ?
#
loop_
_entity_poly.entity_id
_entity_poly.type
_entity_poly.pdbx_seq_one_letter_code
_entity_poly.pdbx_strand_id
1 'polypeptide(L)'
;MNNKHLIPLFVKEGNKNYWISGQANIDDGDLFFEDYFNEESIKICSSINELRDKFNFGCWARCVSFIYKNLCFVNQINGGDEWLTMKAFNVPDNPEIISFESITMKAFIKKHKFKDLITRLCNATKDQ
;
A
#
# COMPACT_ATOMS: atom_id res chain seq x y z
N MET A 1 -15.34 -10.09 4.30
CA MET A 1 -15.19 -10.44 2.86
C MET A 1 -13.72 -10.74 2.61
N ASN A 2 -13.43 -11.83 1.92
CA ASN A 2 -12.07 -12.24 1.62
C ASN A 2 -11.56 -11.44 0.40
N ASN A 3 -10.74 -10.43 0.65
CA ASN A 3 -10.27 -9.51 -0.39
C ASN A 3 -9.02 -10.01 -1.13
N LYS A 4 -8.67 -11.29 -0.97
CA LYS A 4 -7.57 -11.94 -1.70
C LYS A 4 -7.68 -11.79 -3.22
N HIS A 5 -8.90 -11.75 -3.77
CA HIS A 5 -9.13 -11.56 -5.20
C HIS A 5 -8.64 -10.20 -5.74
N LEU A 6 -8.41 -9.21 -4.86
CA LEU A 6 -7.87 -7.90 -5.25
C LEU A 6 -6.35 -7.87 -5.37
N ILE A 7 -5.65 -8.85 -4.77
CA ILE A 7 -4.18 -8.92 -4.76
C ILE A 7 -3.56 -8.75 -6.15
N PRO A 8 -3.92 -9.55 -7.17
CA PRO A 8 -3.30 -9.42 -8.50
C PRO A 8 -3.56 -8.05 -9.14
N LEU A 9 -4.69 -7.41 -8.82
CA LEU A 9 -5.04 -6.09 -9.35
C LEU A 9 -4.20 -4.99 -8.68
N PHE A 10 -3.99 -5.07 -7.36
CA PHE A 10 -3.10 -4.16 -6.66
C PHE A 10 -1.65 -4.31 -7.13
N VAL A 11 -1.17 -5.53 -7.32
CA VAL A 11 0.17 -5.78 -7.87
C VAL A 11 0.33 -5.15 -9.25
N LYS A 12 -0.66 -5.36 -10.14
CA LYS A 12 -0.65 -4.77 -11.48
C LYS A 12 -0.62 -3.24 -11.43
N GLU A 13 -1.45 -2.61 -10.60
CA GLU A 13 -1.52 -1.14 -10.51
C GLU A 13 -0.26 -0.55 -9.87
N GLY A 14 0.19 -1.13 -8.75
CA GLY A 14 1.35 -0.63 -8.00
C GLY A 14 2.64 -0.69 -8.82
N ASN A 15 2.82 -1.71 -9.68
CA ASN A 15 3.97 -1.81 -10.57
C ASN A 15 3.98 -0.79 -11.71
N LYS A 16 2.97 0.08 -11.84
CA LYS A 16 3.07 1.28 -12.69
C LYS A 16 3.83 2.42 -12.01
N ASN A 17 3.97 2.39 -10.69
CA ASN A 17 4.70 3.41 -9.95
C ASN A 17 6.21 3.22 -10.12
N TYR A 18 6.92 4.29 -10.50
CA TYR A 18 8.35 4.30 -10.81
C TYR A 18 9.25 3.70 -9.72
N TRP A 19 8.94 3.97 -8.45
CA TRP A 19 9.72 3.48 -7.31
C TRP A 19 9.42 2.03 -6.95
N ILE A 20 8.18 1.59 -7.21
CA ILE A 20 7.71 0.24 -6.87
C ILE A 20 8.09 -0.77 -7.95
N SER A 21 8.04 -0.37 -9.22
CA SER A 21 8.42 -1.23 -10.35
C SER A 21 9.90 -1.61 -10.35
N GLY A 22 10.72 -0.87 -9.61
CA GLY A 22 12.18 -0.98 -9.65
C GLY A 22 12.84 -0.24 -10.81
N GLN A 23 12.07 0.53 -11.61
CA GLN A 23 12.65 1.34 -12.68
C GLN A 23 13.65 2.36 -12.14
N ALA A 24 13.39 2.94 -10.96
CA ALA A 24 14.35 3.81 -10.29
C ALA A 24 15.72 3.15 -10.06
N ASN A 25 15.73 1.89 -9.59
CA ASN A 25 16.97 1.14 -9.40
C ASN A 25 17.70 0.92 -10.74
N ILE A 26 16.96 0.56 -11.80
CA ILE A 26 17.52 0.35 -13.14
C ILE A 26 18.17 1.63 -13.65
N ASP A 27 17.49 2.77 -13.51
CA ASP A 27 17.99 4.07 -13.97
C ASP A 27 19.22 4.52 -13.17
N ASP A 28 19.29 4.17 -11.88
CA ASP A 28 20.46 4.39 -11.01
C ASP A 28 21.60 3.38 -11.27
N GLY A 29 21.40 2.40 -12.16
CA GLY A 29 22.38 1.37 -12.52
C GLY A 29 22.46 0.19 -11.54
N ASP A 30 21.52 0.10 -10.59
CA ASP A 30 21.36 -1.06 -9.72
C ASP A 30 20.50 -2.13 -10.41
N LEU A 31 21.16 -3.14 -10.97
CA LEU A 31 20.52 -4.26 -11.68
C LEU A 31 20.23 -5.47 -10.77
N PHE A 32 20.59 -5.41 -9.48
CA PHE A 32 20.55 -6.56 -8.56
C PHE A 32 19.57 -6.37 -7.40
N PHE A 33 18.62 -5.42 -7.52
CA PHE A 33 17.62 -5.22 -6.48
C PHE A 33 16.67 -6.42 -6.40
N GLU A 34 16.41 -6.88 -5.17
CA GLU A 34 15.58 -8.08 -4.90
C GLU A 34 14.13 -7.74 -4.48
N ASP A 35 13.89 -6.47 -4.11
CA ASP A 35 12.61 -6.05 -3.53
C ASP A 35 11.56 -5.73 -4.61
N TYR A 36 11.01 -6.75 -5.26
CA TYR A 36 9.92 -6.57 -6.23
C TYR A 36 8.56 -6.58 -5.54
N PHE A 37 7.65 -5.71 -6.00
CA PHE A 37 6.27 -5.75 -5.56
C PHE A 37 5.50 -6.87 -6.26
N ASN A 38 5.21 -7.91 -5.49
CA ASN A 38 4.52 -9.13 -5.94
C ASN A 38 3.48 -9.58 -4.91
N GLU A 39 2.74 -10.65 -5.21
CA GLU A 39 1.68 -11.15 -4.32
C GLU A 39 2.19 -11.60 -2.94
N GLU A 40 3.42 -12.12 -2.87
CA GLU A 40 4.02 -12.65 -1.63
C GLU A 40 4.44 -11.53 -0.67
N SER A 41 4.71 -10.33 -1.21
CA SER A 41 5.02 -9.14 -0.43
C SER A 41 3.82 -8.58 0.35
N ILE A 42 2.60 -9.05 0.06
CA ILE A 42 1.34 -8.54 0.60
C ILE A 42 0.87 -9.34 1.82
N LYS A 43 0.55 -8.63 2.90
CA LYS A 43 -0.09 -9.18 4.10
C LYS A 43 -1.48 -8.56 4.29
N ILE A 44 -2.48 -9.41 4.54
CA ILE A 44 -3.85 -8.94 4.79
C ILE A 44 -4.02 -8.66 6.29
N CYS A 45 -4.40 -7.44 6.62
CA CYS A 45 -4.77 -7.04 7.96
C CYS A 45 -6.29 -7.19 8.16
N SER A 46 -6.67 -7.93 9.19
CA SER A 46 -8.06 -8.21 9.57
C SER A 46 -8.73 -7.06 10.30
N SER A 47 -7.94 -6.19 10.95
CA SER A 47 -8.44 -5.08 11.74
C SER A 47 -7.61 -3.81 11.54
N ILE A 48 -8.22 -2.67 11.86
CA ILE A 48 -7.54 -1.37 11.81
C ILE A 48 -6.43 -1.25 12.85
N ASN A 49 -6.57 -1.95 13.99
CA ASN A 49 -5.54 -1.99 15.03
C ASN A 49 -4.34 -2.80 14.55
N GLU A 50 -4.56 -3.95 13.93
CA GLU A 50 -3.49 -4.74 13.32
C GLU A 50 -2.72 -3.92 12.28
N LEU A 51 -3.43 -3.23 11.38
CA LEU A 51 -2.83 -2.35 10.39
C LEU A 51 -2.00 -1.23 11.06
N ARG A 52 -2.56 -0.56 12.07
CA ARG A 52 -1.87 0.47 12.84
C ARG A 52 -0.60 -0.08 13.48
N ASP A 53 -0.66 -1.26 14.08
CA ASP A 53 0.46 -1.86 14.78
C ASP A 53 1.58 -2.25 13.80
N LYS A 54 1.24 -2.68 12.56
CA LYS A 54 2.23 -2.86 11.48
C LYS A 54 2.94 -1.56 11.12
N PHE A 55 2.20 -0.47 10.91
CA PHE A 55 2.82 0.83 10.59
C PHE A 55 3.63 1.39 11.77
N ASN A 56 3.19 1.16 13.01
CA ASN A 56 3.91 1.61 14.19
C ASN A 56 5.23 0.84 14.40
N PHE A 57 5.24 -0.47 14.11
CA PHE A 57 6.46 -1.29 14.18
C PHE A 57 7.58 -0.73 13.28
N GLY A 58 7.27 -0.43 12.02
CA GLY A 58 8.22 0.14 11.06
C GLY A 58 9.37 -0.80 10.67
N CYS A 59 10.47 -0.24 10.16
CA CYS A 59 11.64 -0.99 9.68
C CYS A 59 11.31 -2.05 8.62
N TRP A 60 10.33 -1.75 7.77
CA TRP A 60 9.92 -2.66 6.70
C TRP A 60 10.86 -2.54 5.50
N ALA A 61 11.17 -3.67 4.87
CA ALA A 61 11.82 -3.66 3.57
C ALA A 61 10.95 -2.95 2.52
N ARG A 62 11.55 -2.61 1.37
CA ARG A 62 10.79 -2.05 0.24
C ARG A 62 9.79 -3.09 -0.26
N CYS A 63 8.69 -2.63 -0.85
CA CYS A 63 7.61 -3.45 -1.41
C CYS A 63 6.81 -4.31 -0.41
N VAL A 64 7.22 -4.38 0.88
CA VAL A 64 6.37 -4.92 1.94
C VAL A 64 5.05 -4.16 1.95
N SER A 65 3.95 -4.90 1.93
CA SER A 65 2.65 -4.33 1.65
C SER A 65 1.56 -4.84 2.60
N PHE A 66 0.57 -3.98 2.85
CA PHE A 66 -0.56 -4.29 3.72
C PHE A 66 -1.88 -4.01 3.02
N ILE A 67 -2.79 -4.98 3.04
CA ILE A 67 -4.18 -4.80 2.60
C ILE A 67 -5.08 -4.67 3.82
N TYR A 68 -5.93 -3.64 3.82
CA TYR A 68 -7.03 -3.51 4.77
C TYR A 68 -8.30 -3.10 4.05
N LYS A 69 -9.33 -3.96 4.12
CA LYS A 69 -10.56 -3.81 3.32
C LYS A 69 -10.19 -3.61 1.83
N ASN A 70 -10.63 -2.52 1.23
CA ASN A 70 -10.38 -2.17 -0.17
C ASN A 70 -9.17 -1.26 -0.36
N LEU A 71 -8.29 -1.13 0.64
CA LEU A 71 -7.06 -0.36 0.57
C LEU A 71 -5.84 -1.28 0.51
N CYS A 72 -4.82 -0.86 -0.23
CA CYS A 72 -3.50 -1.46 -0.25
C CYS A 72 -2.44 -0.38 -0.01
N PHE A 73 -1.42 -0.70 0.77
CA PHE A 73 -0.32 0.19 1.10
C PHE A 73 0.99 -0.53 0.79
N VAL A 74 1.84 0.05 -0.04
CA VAL A 74 3.12 -0.53 -0.48
C VAL A 74 4.25 0.36 -0.01
N ASN A 75 5.20 -0.18 0.75
CA ASN A 75 6.34 0.60 1.22
C ASN A 75 7.28 0.96 0.06
N GLN A 76 7.54 2.24 -0.14
CA GLN A 76 8.43 2.73 -1.20
C GLN A 76 9.88 2.86 -0.76
N ILE A 77 10.12 3.08 0.53
CA ILE A 77 11.45 3.37 1.08
C ILE A 77 11.85 2.27 2.05
N ASN A 78 13.01 1.65 1.83
CA ASN A 78 13.55 0.65 2.74
C ASN A 78 13.77 1.25 4.14
N GLY A 79 13.16 0.63 5.16
CA GLY A 79 13.15 1.11 6.54
C GLY A 79 12.32 2.38 6.79
N GLY A 80 11.75 2.95 5.73
CA GLY A 80 11.02 4.21 5.74
C GLY A 80 9.57 4.10 6.18
N ASP A 81 8.86 5.21 6.02
CA ASP A 81 7.44 5.35 6.30
C ASP A 81 6.78 6.15 5.18
N GLU A 82 7.01 5.73 3.94
CA GLU A 82 6.34 6.29 2.76
C GLU A 82 5.65 5.18 2.01
N TRP A 83 4.32 5.27 1.98
CA TRP A 83 3.47 4.20 1.51
C TRP A 83 2.68 4.65 0.30
N LEU A 84 2.96 4.07 -0.86
CA LEU A 84 2.07 4.16 -2.00
C LEU A 84 0.72 3.60 -1.56
N THR A 85 -0.30 4.45 -1.58
CA THR A 85 -1.64 4.08 -1.14
C THR A 85 -2.49 3.82 -2.38
N MET A 86 -3.23 2.72 -2.39
CA MET A 86 -4.14 2.36 -3.48
C MET A 86 -5.50 1.96 -2.92
N LYS A 87 -6.55 2.17 -3.72
CA LYS A 87 -7.91 1.73 -3.39
C LYS A 87 -8.57 0.99 -4.53
N ALA A 88 -9.27 -0.08 -4.17
CA ALA A 88 -10.21 -0.75 -5.03
C ALA A 88 -11.61 -0.10 -4.93
N PHE A 89 -12.13 0.30 -6.09
CA PHE A 89 -13.49 0.76 -6.33
C PHE A 89 -14.30 -0.33 -7.02
N ASN A 90 -15.63 -0.22 -7.02
CA ASN A 90 -16.54 -1.15 -7.71
C ASN A 90 -16.31 -2.62 -7.30
N VAL A 91 -16.18 -2.89 -6.00
CA VAL A 91 -15.97 -4.26 -5.48
C VAL A 91 -17.32 -4.85 -5.03
N PRO A 92 -17.65 -6.11 -5.35
CA PRO A 92 -16.82 -7.09 -6.08
C PRO A 92 -16.94 -7.02 -7.60
N ASP A 93 -17.91 -6.27 -8.14
CA ASP A 93 -18.27 -6.31 -9.57
C ASP A 93 -17.46 -5.31 -10.40
N ASN A 94 -16.51 -5.82 -11.18
CA ASN A 94 -15.58 -5.06 -12.03
C ASN A 94 -14.67 -4.09 -11.22
N PRO A 95 -13.80 -4.64 -10.35
CA PRO A 95 -12.94 -3.86 -9.49
C PRO A 95 -11.95 -3.00 -10.28
N GLU A 96 -11.82 -1.76 -9.84
CA GLU A 96 -10.90 -0.78 -10.43
C GLU A 96 -9.96 -0.26 -9.35
N ILE A 97 -8.66 -0.37 -9.59
CA ILE A 97 -7.64 0.07 -8.64
C ILE A 97 -7.14 1.45 -9.06
N ILE A 98 -7.19 2.39 -8.11
CA ILE A 98 -6.64 3.74 -8.30
C ILE A 98 -5.57 3.94 -7.24
N SER A 99 -4.40 4.42 -7.69
CA SER A 99 -3.31 4.85 -6.81
C SER A 99 -3.50 6.31 -6.39
N PHE A 100 -3.25 6.58 -5.11
CA PHE A 100 -3.14 7.93 -4.56
C PHE A 100 -1.67 8.31 -4.40
N GLU A 101 -1.43 9.51 -3.88
CA GLU A 101 -0.13 9.93 -3.39
C GLU A 101 0.38 9.05 -2.25
N SER A 102 1.69 9.14 -2.02
CA SER A 102 2.38 8.47 -0.91
C SER A 102 1.99 9.10 0.44
N ILE A 103 1.76 8.27 1.45
CA ILE A 103 1.34 8.72 2.78
C ILE A 103 2.33 8.28 3.85
N THR A 104 2.72 9.19 4.73
CA THR A 104 3.52 8.89 5.93
C THR A 104 2.65 8.53 7.13
N MET A 105 2.58 7.25 7.49
CA MET A 105 1.59 6.74 8.45
C MET A 105 1.90 7.09 9.91
N LYS A 106 3.16 7.04 10.32
CA LYS A 106 3.59 7.36 11.69
C LYS A 106 3.23 8.79 12.09
N ALA A 107 3.19 9.73 11.15
CA ALA A 107 2.75 11.09 11.42
C ALA A 107 1.28 11.14 11.88
N PHE A 108 0.40 10.36 11.27
CA PHE A 108 -1.01 10.26 11.67
C PHE A 108 -1.20 9.45 12.95
N ILE A 109 -0.38 8.42 13.18
CA ILE A 109 -0.39 7.63 14.43
C ILE A 109 -0.02 8.52 15.61
N LYS A 110 1.10 9.27 15.52
CA LYS A 110 1.55 10.21 16.57
C LYS A 110 0.52 11.28 16.89
N LYS A 111 -0.25 11.72 15.89
CA LYS A 111 -1.32 12.73 16.05
C LYS A 111 -2.66 12.13 16.49
N HIS A 112 -2.73 10.82 16.76
CA HIS A 112 -3.97 10.09 17.05
C HIS A 112 -5.05 10.19 15.96
N LYS A 113 -4.65 10.50 14.71
CA LYS A 113 -5.55 10.67 13.54
C LYS A 113 -5.54 9.47 12.59
N PHE A 114 -4.80 8.41 12.89
CA PHE A 114 -4.66 7.25 12.02
C PHE A 114 -6.02 6.61 11.68
N LYS A 115 -6.87 6.40 12.68
CA LYS A 115 -8.19 5.79 12.46
C LYS A 115 -9.08 6.62 11.54
N ASP A 116 -9.04 7.94 11.70
CA ASP A 116 -9.83 8.87 10.90
C ASP A 116 -9.32 8.91 9.45
N LEU A 117 -7.99 8.90 9.26
CA LEU A 117 -7.38 8.79 7.94
C LEU A 117 -7.83 7.52 7.21
N ILE A 118 -7.69 6.35 7.85
CA ILE A 118 -8.06 5.08 7.21
C ILE A 118 -9.56 5.03 6.92
N THR A 119 -10.40 5.53 7.83
CA THR A 119 -11.84 5.65 7.60
C THR A 119 -12.14 6.52 6.38
N ARG A 120 -11.48 7.69 6.28
CA ARG A 120 -11.63 8.59 5.14
C ARG A 120 -11.20 7.93 3.84
N LEU A 121 -10.04 7.26 3.81
CA LEU A 121 -9.55 6.56 2.62
C LEU A 121 -10.50 5.42 2.20
N CYS A 122 -11.00 4.62 3.14
CA CYS A 122 -12.00 3.58 2.83
C CYS A 122 -13.28 4.16 2.20
N ASN A 123 -13.68 5.37 2.60
CA ASN A 123 -14.90 6.03 2.15
C ASN A 123 -14.70 7.00 0.97
N ALA A 124 -13.45 7.29 0.58
CA ALA A 124 -13.15 8.21 -0.53
C ALA A 124 -13.89 7.83 -1.82
N THR A 125 -14.38 8.81 -2.58
CA THR A 125 -14.89 8.56 -3.93
C THR A 125 -13.74 8.64 -4.95
N LYS A 126 -14.02 8.37 -6.23
CA LYS A 126 -13.00 8.52 -7.28
C LYS A 126 -12.56 9.97 -7.51
N ASP A 127 -13.42 10.92 -7.15
CA ASP A 127 -13.19 12.36 -7.34
C ASP A 127 -12.40 13.00 -6.18
N GLN A 128 -11.93 12.20 -5.21
CA GLN A 128 -11.26 12.65 -3.96
C GLN A 128 -9.89 12.00 -3.81
#